data_AF-A0A961GPV2-F1
#
_entry.id   AF-A0A961GPV2-F1
#
_cell.length_a   1.000
_cell.length_b   1.000
_cell.length_c   1.000
_cell.angle_alpha   90.00
_cell.angle_beta   90.00
_cell.angle_gamma   90.00
#
_symmetry.space_group_name_H-M   'P 1'
#
loop_
_entity.id
_entity.type
_entity.pdbx_description
1 polymer ?
#
loop_
_entity_poly.entity_id
_entity_poly.type
_entity_poly.pdbx_seq_one_letter_code
_entity_poly.pdbx_strand_id
1 'polypeptide(L)'
;MVTRLALVAVLTVCACATGCAEDRTEAEVDWSLASPPVGREVDVRAEFGGSSCSEFKDWDVAETSSSVTIRATVEYFGNECTADLVVEPMSIVLDEPPGDRRLLGCRPESAVTAGSNRPTVDDCRETAS
;
A
#
# COMPACT_ATOMS: atom_id res chain seq x y z
N MET A 1 26.10 -3.25 -68.68
CA MET A 1 24.98 -3.48 -67.75
C MET A 1 25.47 -3.12 -66.36
N VAL A 2 25.08 -1.97 -65.82
CA VAL A 2 25.45 -1.55 -64.45
C VAL A 2 24.16 -1.23 -63.72
N THR A 3 23.71 -2.18 -62.91
CA THR A 3 22.44 -2.15 -62.19
C THR A 3 22.57 -1.18 -61.01
N ARG A 4 21.90 -0.03 -61.09
CA ARG A 4 21.81 0.92 -59.97
C ARG A 4 20.77 0.39 -58.98
N LEU A 5 21.22 -0.13 -57.84
CA LEU A 5 20.35 -0.46 -56.71
C LEU A 5 19.89 0.85 -56.04
N ALA A 6 18.60 1.16 -56.17
CA ALA A 6 17.95 2.24 -55.45
C ALA A 6 17.62 1.76 -54.02
N LEU A 7 18.21 2.43 -53.03
CA LEU A 7 17.94 2.19 -51.62
C LEU A 7 16.62 2.91 -51.25
N VAL A 8 15.54 2.17 -51.09
CA VAL A 8 14.25 2.70 -50.63
C VAL A 8 14.27 2.72 -49.10
N ALA A 9 14.39 3.91 -48.52
CA ALA A 9 14.28 4.12 -47.08
C ALA A 9 12.80 4.02 -46.67
N VAL A 10 12.44 2.92 -46.01
CA VAL A 10 11.11 2.73 -45.41
C VAL A 10 11.05 3.52 -44.11
N LEU A 11 10.34 4.64 -44.12
CA LEU A 11 9.97 5.41 -42.93
C LEU A 11 8.89 4.64 -42.16
N THR A 12 9.30 3.85 -41.17
CA THR A 12 8.39 3.18 -40.24
C THR A 12 7.82 4.22 -39.27
N VAL A 13 6.56 4.60 -39.47
CA VAL A 13 5.80 5.44 -38.53
C VAL A 13 5.58 4.63 -37.26
N CYS A 14 6.28 5.01 -36.18
CA CYS A 14 6.08 4.44 -34.85
C CYS A 14 4.75 4.98 -34.32
N ALA A 15 3.68 4.20 -34.47
CA ALA A 15 2.40 4.49 -33.82
C ALA A 15 2.57 4.23 -32.32
N CYS A 16 2.81 5.29 -31.55
CA CYS A 16 2.77 5.22 -30.11
C CYS A 16 1.34 4.84 -29.69
N ALA A 17 1.15 3.59 -29.28
CA ALA A 17 -0.05 3.18 -28.58
C ALA A 17 -0.11 4.00 -27.28
N THR A 18 -0.92 5.06 -27.26
CA THR A 18 -1.42 5.66 -26.02
C THR A 18 -2.30 4.62 -25.35
N GLY A 19 -1.68 3.73 -24.58
CA GLY A 19 -2.41 2.93 -23.61
C GLY A 19 -3.06 3.90 -22.63
N CYS A 20 -4.38 3.86 -22.53
CA CYS A 20 -5.09 4.49 -21.42
C CYS A 20 -4.60 3.81 -20.15
N ALA A 21 -3.62 4.40 -19.47
CA ALA A 21 -3.33 4.04 -18.09
C ALA A 21 -4.51 4.56 -17.29
N GLU A 22 -5.29 3.65 -16.70
CA GLU A 22 -6.21 4.03 -15.63
C GLU A 22 -5.35 4.68 -14.54
N ASP A 23 -5.65 5.92 -14.16
CA ASP A 23 -4.90 6.65 -13.13
C ASP A 23 -5.09 5.92 -11.78
N ARG A 24 -4.13 5.08 -11.44
CA ARG A 24 -4.05 4.41 -10.14
C ARG A 24 -3.30 5.31 -9.17
N THR A 25 -3.89 5.57 -8.02
CA THR A 25 -3.23 6.33 -6.94
C THR A 25 -3.06 5.44 -5.73
N GLU A 26 -1.85 5.35 -5.22
CA GLU A 26 -1.55 4.62 -3.99
C GLU A 26 -1.73 5.52 -2.77
N ALA A 27 -2.29 4.99 -1.70
CA ALA A 27 -2.26 5.65 -0.40
C ALA A 27 -2.06 4.65 0.73
N GLU A 28 -1.43 5.12 1.81
CA GLU A 28 -1.38 4.38 3.06
C GLU A 28 -2.75 4.43 3.76
N VAL A 29 -3.06 3.39 4.53
CA VAL A 29 -4.30 3.29 5.31
C VAL A 29 -4.03 2.93 6.75
N ASP A 30 -5.01 3.21 7.60
CA ASP A 30 -4.95 2.84 9.02
C ASP A 30 -4.93 1.30 9.16
N TRP A 31 -4.18 0.83 10.17
CA TRP A 31 -4.24 -0.55 10.61
C TRP A 31 -4.25 -0.66 12.13
N SER A 32 -4.72 -1.80 12.64
CA SER A 32 -4.72 -2.12 14.06
C SER A 32 -4.22 -3.54 14.31
N LEU A 33 -3.76 -3.81 15.53
CA LEU A 33 -3.46 -5.17 15.97
C LEU A 33 -4.77 -5.97 16.05
N ALA A 34 -4.79 -7.15 15.45
CA ALA A 34 -5.89 -8.10 15.59
C ALA A 34 -5.80 -8.88 16.92
N SER A 35 -4.58 -9.05 17.44
CA SER A 35 -4.27 -9.71 18.70
C SER A 35 -2.96 -9.16 19.29
N PRO A 36 -2.68 -9.33 20.59
CA PRO A 36 -1.35 -9.03 21.14
C PRO A 36 -0.26 -9.90 20.47
N PRO A 37 0.90 -9.34 20.11
CA PRO A 37 1.97 -10.10 19.46
C PRO A 37 2.45 -11.30 20.29
N VAL A 38 2.68 -12.43 19.62
CA VAL A 38 3.17 -13.67 20.27
C VAL A 38 4.45 -14.14 19.58
N GLY A 39 5.54 -14.23 20.33
CA GLY A 39 6.83 -14.62 19.75
C GLY A 39 7.25 -13.63 18.66
N ARG A 40 7.34 -14.09 17.40
CA ARG A 40 7.68 -13.27 16.23
C ARG A 40 6.46 -12.89 15.38
N GLU A 41 5.28 -13.32 15.78
CA GLU A 41 4.05 -13.12 15.01
C GLU A 41 3.34 -11.85 15.47
N VAL A 42 2.99 -11.00 14.51
CA VAL A 42 2.20 -9.79 14.70
C VAL A 42 0.99 -9.87 13.78
N ASP A 43 -0.18 -10.10 14.35
CA ASP A 43 -1.43 -10.10 13.60
C ASP A 43 -1.97 -8.67 13.50
N VAL A 44 -2.17 -8.20 12.27
CA VAL A 44 -2.68 -6.87 11.96
C VAL A 44 -3.92 -6.96 11.07
N ARG A 45 -4.70 -5.89 11.04
CA ARG A 45 -5.79 -5.68 10.09
C ARG A 45 -5.79 -4.25 9.60
N ALA A 46 -5.79 -4.06 8.28
CA ALA A 46 -6.01 -2.76 7.65
C ALA A 46 -7.51 -2.51 7.54
N GLU A 47 -7.94 -1.29 7.80
CA GLU A 47 -9.35 -0.88 7.68
C GLU A 47 -9.41 0.31 6.73
N PHE A 48 -10.06 0.13 5.58
CA PHE A 48 -10.16 1.16 4.56
C PHE A 48 -11.53 1.16 3.89
N GLY A 49 -11.88 2.29 3.28
CA GLY A 49 -13.08 2.40 2.45
C GLY A 49 -12.88 1.58 1.19
N GLY A 50 -13.44 0.37 1.18
CA GLY A 50 -13.52 -0.49 0.03
C GLY A 50 -14.64 -0.06 -0.89
N SER A 51 -14.27 0.37 -2.08
CA SER A 51 -15.20 0.63 -3.17
C SER A 51 -14.92 -0.31 -4.33
N SER A 52 -15.77 -0.28 -5.35
CA SER A 52 -15.41 -0.79 -6.69
C SER A 52 -14.24 -0.04 -7.34
N CYS A 53 -13.54 0.82 -6.59
CA CYS A 53 -12.51 1.74 -7.01
C CYS A 53 -11.31 1.72 -6.03
N SER A 54 -11.20 0.71 -5.16
CA SER A 54 -10.02 0.53 -4.30
C SER A 54 -9.67 -0.96 -4.14
N GLU A 55 -8.39 -1.29 -4.20
CA GLU A 55 -7.88 -2.65 -3.99
C GLU A 55 -6.75 -2.61 -2.95
N PHE A 56 -6.71 -3.61 -2.06
CA PHE A 56 -5.57 -3.76 -1.16
C PHE A 56 -4.34 -4.12 -1.98
N LYS A 57 -3.26 -3.34 -1.82
CA LYS A 57 -2.05 -3.50 -2.61
C LYS A 57 -1.04 -4.38 -1.90
N ASP A 58 -0.54 -3.92 -0.76
CA ASP A 58 0.57 -4.57 -0.06
C ASP A 58 0.71 -4.16 1.41
N TRP A 59 1.42 -5.01 2.15
CA TRP A 59 1.99 -4.73 3.46
C TRP A 59 3.50 -4.55 3.32
N ASP A 60 4.04 -3.44 3.80
CA ASP A 60 5.47 -3.18 3.90
C ASP A 60 5.92 -3.19 5.37
N VAL A 61 7.05 -3.84 5.64
CA VAL A 61 7.58 -4.02 6.99
C VAL A 61 9.06 -3.66 7.02
N ALA A 62 9.39 -2.68 7.86
CA ALA A 62 10.76 -2.26 8.10
C ALA A 62 11.14 -2.47 9.57
N GLU A 63 12.15 -3.29 9.81
CA GLU A 63 12.62 -3.62 11.17
C GLU A 63 13.94 -2.92 11.50
N THR A 64 14.01 -2.39 12.72
CA THR A 64 15.25 -1.94 13.36
C THR A 64 15.41 -2.58 14.72
N SER A 65 16.54 -2.32 15.38
CA SER A 65 16.77 -2.76 16.76
C SER A 65 15.84 -2.10 17.79
N SER A 66 15.14 -1.01 17.43
CA SER A 66 14.32 -0.23 18.37
C SER A 66 12.86 -0.06 17.95
N SER A 67 12.52 -0.45 16.73
CA SER A 67 11.17 -0.26 16.17
C SER A 67 10.87 -1.27 15.07
N VAL A 68 9.58 -1.50 14.86
CA VAL A 68 9.02 -2.19 13.71
C VAL A 68 7.99 -1.24 13.10
N THR A 69 8.21 -0.82 11.86
CA THR A 69 7.27 0.01 11.12
C THR A 69 6.50 -0.89 10.16
N ILE A 70 5.18 -0.88 10.27
CA ILE A 70 4.28 -1.64 9.39
C ILE A 70 3.44 -0.62 8.63
N ARG A 71 3.34 -0.78 7.31
CA ARG A 71 2.52 0.05 6.43
C ARG A 71 1.56 -0.83 5.63
N ALA A 72 0.34 -0.35 5.49
CA ALA A 72 -0.69 -0.93 4.63
C ALA A 72 -0.95 0.05 3.49
N THR A 73 -0.87 -0.43 2.26
CA THR A 73 -1.09 0.39 1.05
C THR A 73 -2.31 -0.13 0.28
N VAL A 74 -3.11 0.79 -0.24
CA VAL A 74 -4.21 0.49 -1.16
C VAL A 74 -4.03 1.25 -2.46
N GLU A 75 -4.48 0.68 -3.58
CA GLU A 75 -4.59 1.36 -4.86
C GLU A 75 -6.02 1.87 -5.05
N TYR A 76 -6.19 3.14 -5.41
CA TYR A 76 -7.46 3.73 -5.83
C TYR A 76 -7.53 3.86 -7.35
N PHE A 77 -8.67 3.53 -7.92
CA PHE A 77 -8.97 3.63 -9.35
C PHE A 77 -10.31 4.35 -9.55
N GLY A 78 -10.24 5.68 -9.65
CA GLY A 78 -11.40 6.56 -9.87
C GLY A 78 -11.64 7.58 -8.75
N ASN A 79 -12.62 8.45 -8.97
CA ASN A 79 -12.90 9.65 -8.15
C ASN A 79 -14.19 9.55 -7.32
N GLU A 80 -15.09 8.60 -7.59
CA GLU A 80 -16.38 8.45 -6.91
C GLU A 80 -16.57 7.00 -6.42
N CYS A 81 -16.16 6.76 -5.19
CA CYS A 81 -16.16 5.45 -4.52
C CYS A 81 -17.45 5.27 -3.68
N THR A 82 -18.18 4.15 -3.82
CA THR A 82 -19.14 3.73 -2.78
C THR A 82 -18.40 3.29 -1.53
N ALA A 83 -18.86 3.66 -0.34
CA ALA A 83 -18.11 3.46 0.90
C ALA A 83 -18.59 2.20 1.65
N ASP A 84 -18.15 1.02 1.22
CA ASP A 84 -18.20 -0.17 2.07
C ASP A 84 -16.90 -0.25 2.87
N LEU A 85 -16.95 -0.69 4.13
CA LEU A 85 -15.72 -0.89 4.91
C LEU A 85 -15.11 -2.24 4.51
N VAL A 86 -13.85 -2.23 4.09
CA VAL A 86 -13.05 -3.45 3.88
C VAL A 86 -12.07 -3.60 5.05
N VAL A 87 -11.96 -4.85 5.50
CA VAL A 87 -11.02 -5.26 6.55
C VAL A 87 -10.08 -6.31 5.95
N GLU A 88 -8.80 -5.98 5.84
CA GLU A 88 -7.78 -6.88 5.28
C GLU A 88 -6.85 -7.38 6.40
N PRO A 89 -6.98 -8.64 6.84
CA PRO A 89 -6.13 -9.21 7.89
C PRO A 89 -4.79 -9.72 7.31
N MET A 90 -3.73 -9.64 8.11
CA MET A 90 -2.42 -10.20 7.78
C MET A 90 -1.70 -10.68 9.05
N SER A 91 -0.97 -11.78 8.94
CA SER A 91 -0.05 -12.24 9.99
C SER A 91 1.38 -12.02 9.52
N ILE A 92 2.09 -11.11 10.19
CA ILE A 92 3.45 -10.71 9.85
C ILE A 92 4.41 -11.48 10.75
N VAL A 93 5.36 -12.19 10.13
CA VAL A 93 6.46 -12.86 10.85
C VAL A 93 7.68 -11.96 10.82
N LEU A 94 8.08 -11.48 12.00
CA LEU A 94 9.25 -10.64 12.19
C LEU A 94 10.55 -11.45 12.23
N ASP A 95 11.67 -10.79 11.98
CA ASP A 95 13.01 -11.36 12.11
C ASP A 95 13.26 -11.80 13.57
N GLU A 96 12.89 -10.95 14.53
CA GLU A 96 12.99 -11.17 15.97
C GLU A 96 11.67 -10.88 16.69
N PRO A 97 11.47 -11.35 17.94
CA PRO A 97 10.31 -10.95 18.72
C PRO A 97 10.22 -9.42 18.88
N PRO A 98 9.02 -8.82 18.90
CA PRO A 98 8.90 -7.37 18.93
C PRO A 98 9.37 -6.81 20.29
N GLY A 99 9.20 -7.54 21.39
CA GLY A 99 9.74 -7.14 22.71
C GLY A 99 9.39 -5.69 23.07
N ASP A 100 10.41 -4.92 23.48
CA ASP A 100 10.30 -3.49 23.80
C ASP A 100 10.40 -2.57 22.57
N ARG A 101 10.54 -3.11 21.36
CA ARG A 101 10.60 -2.31 20.13
C ARG A 101 9.25 -1.66 19.89
N ARG A 102 9.22 -0.38 19.52
CA ARG A 102 7.96 0.32 19.24
C ARG A 102 7.32 -0.21 17.96
N LEU A 103 6.01 -0.45 17.98
CA LEU A 103 5.26 -0.71 16.75
C LEU A 103 4.75 0.61 16.17
N LEU A 104 5.08 0.90 14.92
CA LEU A 104 4.80 2.19 14.29
C LEU A 104 4.03 2.01 12.97
N GLY A 105 3.29 3.04 12.56
CA GLY A 105 2.64 3.11 11.25
C GLY A 105 1.15 2.77 11.22
N CYS A 106 0.51 2.48 12.36
CA CYS A 106 -0.93 2.17 12.45
C CYS A 106 -1.87 3.33 12.09
N ARG A 107 -1.36 4.57 12.13
CA ARG A 107 -2.10 5.79 11.80
C ARG A 107 -1.21 6.75 11.03
N PRO A 108 -0.94 6.48 9.74
CA PRO A 108 -0.10 7.36 8.94
C PRO A 108 -0.81 8.71 8.72
N GLU A 109 -0.04 9.79 8.60
CA GLU A 109 -0.59 11.14 8.33
C GLU A 109 -1.31 11.22 6.97
N SER A 110 -0.88 10.38 6.04
CA SER A 110 -1.43 10.18 4.69
C SER A 110 -2.62 9.23 4.67
N ALA A 111 -3.05 8.69 5.82
CA ALA A 111 -4.16 7.75 5.89
C ALA A 111 -5.43 8.34 5.28
N VAL A 112 -5.96 7.67 4.27
CA VAL A 112 -7.29 8.00 3.73
C VAL A 112 -8.34 7.43 4.67
N THR A 113 -8.71 8.20 5.69
CA THR A 113 -9.83 7.89 6.58
C THR A 113 -10.90 8.96 6.50
N ALA A 114 -12.16 8.56 6.67
CA ALA A 114 -13.29 9.46 6.71
C ALA A 114 -13.20 10.38 7.96
N GLY A 115 -12.63 11.58 7.77
CA GLY A 115 -12.89 12.76 8.59
C GLY A 115 -12.37 12.76 10.03
N SER A 116 -11.08 12.49 10.29
CA SER A 116 -10.56 12.57 11.67
C SER A 116 -9.28 13.41 11.82
N ASN A 117 -9.33 14.35 12.77
CA ASN A 117 -8.17 15.04 13.33
C ASN A 117 -7.53 14.09 14.38
N ARG A 118 -6.80 13.07 13.91
CA ARG A 118 -6.33 11.95 14.76
C ARG A 118 -4.96 12.28 15.38
N PRO A 119 -4.75 12.03 16.69
CA PRO A 119 -3.43 12.15 17.29
C PRO A 119 -2.47 11.14 16.66
N THR A 120 -1.22 11.55 16.45
CA THR A 120 -0.11 10.64 16.20
C THR A 120 0.02 9.66 17.36
N VAL A 121 0.23 8.38 17.05
CA VAL A 121 0.41 7.32 18.05
C VAL A 121 1.90 6.99 18.13
N ASP A 122 2.45 7.02 19.35
CA ASP A 122 3.87 6.74 19.59
C ASP A 122 4.19 5.23 19.57
N ASP A 123 3.25 4.38 20.00
CA ASP A 123 3.31 2.93 19.84
C ASP A 123 1.92 2.34 19.56
N CYS A 124 1.78 1.63 18.44
CA CYS A 124 0.54 1.03 18.00
C CYS A 124 -0.02 -0.02 18.96
N ARG A 125 0.78 -0.56 19.89
CA ARG A 125 0.28 -1.41 20.97
C ARG A 125 -0.67 -0.69 21.92
N GLU A 126 -0.52 0.63 22.07
CA GLU A 126 -1.40 1.43 22.92
C GLU A 126 -2.81 1.59 22.31
N THR A 127 -2.99 1.17 21.05
CA THR A 127 -4.28 1.21 20.36
C THR A 127 -5.04 -0.11 20.40
N ALA A 128 -4.39 -1.20 20.86
CA ALA A 128 -5.05 -2.50 21.02
C ALA A 128 -6.02 -2.42 22.20
N SER A 129 -7.33 -2.46 21.91
CA SER A 129 -8.42 -2.47 22.90
C SER A 129 -9.04 -3.85 23.01
#